data_AF-N1J7C1-F1
#
_entry.id   AF-N1J7C1-F1
#
_cell.length_a   1.000
_cell.length_b   1.000
_cell.length_c   1.000
_cell.angle_alpha   90.00
_cell.angle_beta   90.00
_cell.angle_gamma   90.00
#
_symmetry.space_group_name_H-M   'P 1'
#
loop_
_entity.id
_entity.type
_entity.pdbx_description
1 polymer ?
#
loop_
_entity_poly.entity_id
_entity_poly.type
_entity_poly.pdbx_seq_one_letter_code
_entity_poly.pdbx_strand_id
1 'polypeptide(L)'
;MATTASLSQLIPLLASQSLPVLHHDFLTAILATSSRSQPIVALAATVKHRLLSSDISGHTSPVLATTCPGLPSNLGDRHVQTSTLHHDVFVQVLDLHDIGRSTGDQIDLLEAERKGETKKGREIIRIVPDAEQEPATAATQSLDAPTTDQKKEKGPFRLVLQDSKGNRALAYEIKRVNNIGYPSTMSIGCKLWLRKGCKVARGVLLLEPTTVGIIGGRIETMDREWRTQREDRLRSSLQGLKTVAQEVENVSGRQQ
;
A
#
# COMPACT_ATOMS: atom_id res chain seq x y z
N MET A 1 28.47 15.12 -21.59
CA MET A 1 29.31 13.89 -21.59
C MET A 1 29.36 13.20 -20.23
N ALA A 2 29.43 13.91 -19.10
CA ALA A 2 29.45 13.27 -17.77
C ALA A 2 28.15 12.54 -17.39
N THR A 3 26.99 13.05 -17.83
CA THR A 3 25.66 12.48 -17.55
C THR A 3 25.39 11.15 -18.26
N THR A 4 25.92 10.96 -19.47
CA THR A 4 25.75 9.72 -20.24
C THR A 4 26.62 8.59 -19.70
N ALA A 5 27.82 8.90 -19.22
CA ALA A 5 28.73 7.93 -18.58
C ALA A 5 28.25 7.48 -17.20
N SER A 6 27.58 8.36 -16.43
CA SER A 6 27.00 7.96 -15.14
C SER A 6 25.74 7.10 -15.32
N LEU A 7 24.93 7.35 -16.36
CA LEU A 7 23.76 6.54 -16.69
C LEU A 7 24.11 5.08 -17.01
N SER A 8 25.17 4.85 -17.79
CA SER A 8 25.58 3.49 -18.17
C SER A 8 26.03 2.63 -16.99
N GLN A 9 26.55 3.25 -15.93
CA GLN A 9 26.91 2.56 -14.67
C GLN A 9 25.72 2.44 -13.71
N LEU A 10 24.80 3.41 -13.72
CA LEU A 10 23.63 3.44 -12.86
C LEU A 10 22.60 2.35 -13.22
N ILE A 11 22.29 2.19 -14.51
CA ILE A 11 21.22 1.30 -14.98
C ILE A 11 21.45 -0.16 -14.53
N PRO A 12 22.65 -0.76 -14.70
CA PRO A 12 22.92 -2.11 -14.21
C PRO A 12 22.76 -2.25 -12.69
N LEU A 13 23.18 -1.23 -11.93
CA LEU A 13 23.07 -1.21 -10.48
C LEU A 13 21.62 -1.12 -10.00
N LEU A 14 20.76 -0.38 -10.70
CA LEU A 14 19.32 -0.35 -10.41
C LEU A 14 18.65 -1.69 -10.74
N ALA A 15 19.05 -2.32 -11.85
CA ALA A 15 18.55 -3.64 -12.24
C ALA A 15 18.89 -4.72 -11.20
N SER A 16 20.11 -4.69 -10.62
CA SER A 16 20.49 -5.63 -9.55
C SER A 16 19.69 -5.45 -8.26
N GLN A 17 19.03 -4.29 -8.07
CA GLN A 17 18.16 -4.02 -6.93
C GLN A 17 16.69 -4.37 -7.19
N SER A 18 16.39 -5.13 -8.25
CA SER A 18 15.03 -5.52 -8.67
C SER A 18 14.10 -4.34 -8.98
N LEU A 19 14.65 -3.21 -9.43
CA LEU A 19 13.87 -2.06 -9.85
C LEU A 19 13.41 -2.20 -11.31
N PRO A 20 12.24 -1.61 -11.67
CA PRO A 20 11.76 -1.59 -13.04
C PRO A 20 12.66 -0.71 -13.92
N VAL A 21 12.53 -0.88 -15.24
CA VAL A 21 13.23 -0.01 -16.19
C VAL A 21 12.63 1.40 -16.09
N LEU A 22 13.47 2.37 -15.77
CA LEU A 22 13.06 3.76 -15.55
C LEU A 22 13.15 4.58 -16.85
N HIS A 23 12.33 5.62 -16.92
CA HIS A 23 12.36 6.56 -18.04
C HIS A 23 13.65 7.38 -18.04
N HIS A 24 14.20 7.67 -19.22
CA HIS A 24 15.45 8.41 -19.36
C HIS A 24 15.34 9.83 -18.76
N ASP A 25 14.22 10.51 -18.98
CA ASP A 25 14.02 11.88 -18.47
C ASP A 25 13.94 11.92 -16.94
N PHE A 26 13.34 10.89 -16.33
CA PHE A 26 13.29 10.76 -14.87
C PHE A 26 14.70 10.66 -14.29
N LEU A 27 15.56 9.82 -14.88
CA LEU A 27 16.96 9.68 -14.45
C LEU A 27 17.77 10.96 -14.69
N THR A 28 17.57 11.60 -15.83
CA THR A 28 18.27 12.84 -16.21
C THR A 28 17.90 13.99 -15.28
N ALA A 29 16.63 14.12 -14.88
CA ALA A 29 16.18 15.12 -13.92
C ALA A 29 16.89 14.96 -12.56
N ILE A 30 17.06 13.72 -12.09
CA ILE A 30 17.76 13.45 -10.83
C ILE A 30 19.24 13.81 -10.94
N LEU A 31 19.88 13.43 -12.04
CA LEU A 31 21.28 13.76 -12.33
C LEU A 31 21.51 15.28 -12.44
N ALA A 32 20.60 16.00 -13.08
CA ALA A 32 20.68 17.46 -13.23
C ALA A 32 20.61 18.19 -11.89
N THR A 33 19.89 17.64 -10.91
CA THR A 33 19.84 18.19 -9.54
C THR A 33 21.07 17.85 -8.69
N SER A 34 21.93 16.93 -9.14
CA SER A 34 23.13 16.52 -8.40
C SER A 34 24.28 17.50 -8.67
N SER A 35 24.36 18.55 -7.85
CA SER A 35 25.38 19.62 -7.97
C SER A 35 26.80 19.20 -7.55
N ARG A 36 26.99 18.00 -6.96
CA ARG A 36 28.29 17.45 -6.58
C ARG A 36 28.53 16.07 -7.17
N SER A 37 29.81 15.74 -7.36
CA SER A 37 30.31 14.39 -7.61
C SER A 37 29.90 13.47 -6.45
N GLN A 38 28.72 12.84 -6.56
CA GLN A 38 28.25 11.85 -5.60
C GLN A 38 28.69 10.44 -6.00
N PRO A 39 28.97 9.55 -5.02
CA PRO A 39 29.18 8.14 -5.32
C PRO A 39 27.97 7.52 -6.03
N ILE A 40 28.20 6.63 -7.00
CA ILE A 40 27.13 5.99 -7.80
C ILE A 40 26.08 5.26 -6.94
N VAL A 41 26.49 4.71 -5.79
CA VAL A 41 25.60 4.04 -4.84
C VAL A 41 24.64 5.03 -4.18
N ALA A 42 25.11 6.23 -3.83
CA ALA A 42 24.27 7.29 -3.27
C ALA A 42 23.26 7.81 -4.30
N LEU A 43 23.67 7.88 -5.57
CA LEU A 43 22.78 8.21 -6.67
C LEU A 43 21.72 7.12 -6.89
N ALA A 44 22.10 5.84 -6.89
CA ALA A 44 21.15 4.73 -7.00
C ALA A 44 20.14 4.72 -5.84
N ALA A 45 20.60 4.98 -4.60
CA ALA A 45 19.72 5.13 -3.44
C ALA A 45 18.74 6.32 -3.60
N THR A 46 19.22 7.45 -4.14
CA THR A 46 18.39 8.63 -4.42
C THR A 46 17.33 8.32 -5.49
N VAL A 47 17.72 7.62 -6.55
CA VAL A 47 16.80 7.19 -7.62
C VAL A 47 15.74 6.24 -7.08
N LYS A 48 16.15 5.23 -6.29
CA LYS A 48 15.23 4.32 -5.62
C LYS A 48 14.26 5.08 -4.72
N HIS A 49 14.76 5.98 -3.88
CA HIS A 49 13.92 6.77 -2.97
C HIS A 49 12.89 7.58 -3.75
N ARG A 50 13.30 8.29 -4.80
CA ARG A 50 12.38 9.08 -5.64
C ARG A 50 11.33 8.21 -6.33
N LEU A 51 11.72 7.08 -6.90
CA LEU A 51 10.78 6.11 -7.49
C LEU A 51 9.72 5.65 -6.48
N LEU A 52 10.16 5.31 -5.26
CA LEU A 52 9.26 4.82 -4.22
C LEU A 52 8.30 5.89 -3.70
N SER A 53 8.71 7.16 -3.77
CA SER A 53 7.92 8.33 -3.35
C SER A 53 7.10 9.00 -4.47
N SER A 54 7.28 8.60 -5.73
CA SER A 54 6.57 9.17 -6.89
C SER A 54 5.37 8.33 -7.29
N ASP A 55 4.37 8.99 -7.90
CA ASP A 55 3.27 8.30 -8.58
C ASP A 55 3.74 7.74 -9.93
N ILE A 56 3.45 6.45 -10.18
CA ILE A 56 3.87 5.76 -11.40
C ILE A 56 2.86 5.85 -12.54
N SER A 57 1.64 6.36 -12.28
CA SER A 57 0.52 6.39 -13.24
C SER A 57 0.80 7.14 -14.56
N GLY A 58 1.91 7.89 -14.63
CA GLY A 58 2.36 8.59 -15.83
C GLY A 58 1.56 9.85 -16.17
N HIS A 59 0.53 10.20 -15.39
CA HIS A 59 -0.34 11.36 -15.65
C HIS A 59 0.38 12.71 -15.57
N THR A 60 1.41 12.82 -14.72
CA THR A 60 2.19 14.06 -14.53
C THR A 60 3.55 13.98 -15.23
N SER A 61 4.27 12.87 -15.04
CA SER A 61 5.55 12.61 -15.70
C SER A 61 5.82 11.10 -15.76
N PRO A 62 6.37 10.58 -16.88
CA PRO A 62 6.66 9.15 -16.99
C PRO A 62 7.87 8.80 -16.12
N VAL A 63 7.62 8.03 -15.05
CA VAL A 63 8.68 7.51 -14.17
C VAL A 63 9.28 6.21 -14.72
N LEU A 64 8.42 5.33 -15.26
CA LEU A 64 8.82 4.07 -15.86
C LEU A 64 9.00 4.20 -17.37
N ALA A 65 9.84 3.35 -17.95
CA ALA A 65 9.98 3.26 -19.40
C ALA A 65 8.67 2.77 -20.06
N THR A 66 8.38 3.26 -21.26
CA THR A 66 7.19 2.89 -22.04
C THR A 66 7.15 1.41 -22.42
N THR A 67 8.30 0.73 -22.40
CA THR A 67 8.46 -0.70 -22.62
C THR A 67 8.00 -1.55 -21.43
N CYS A 68 7.75 -0.96 -20.27
CA CYS A 68 7.28 -1.71 -19.11
C CYS A 68 5.89 -2.32 -19.40
N PRO A 69 5.72 -3.63 -19.18
CA PRO A 69 4.42 -4.27 -19.32
C PRO A 69 3.44 -3.70 -18.30
N GLY A 70 2.21 -3.47 -18.74
CA GLY A 70 1.11 -3.04 -17.88
C GLY A 70 0.21 -4.21 -17.51
N LEU A 71 -0.81 -3.92 -16.72
CA LEU A 71 -1.91 -4.83 -16.49
C LEU A 71 -2.64 -5.09 -17.81
N PRO A 72 -3.16 -6.31 -18.04
CA PRO A 72 -3.84 -6.64 -19.28
C PRO A 72 -5.19 -5.90 -19.35
N SER A 73 -5.57 -5.42 -20.53
CA SER A 73 -6.79 -4.63 -20.71
C SER A 73 -8.08 -5.41 -20.44
N ASN A 74 -8.03 -6.74 -20.51
CA ASN A 74 -9.16 -7.63 -20.21
C ASN A 74 -9.34 -7.92 -18.71
N LEU A 75 -8.55 -7.32 -17.83
CA LEU A 75 -8.65 -7.55 -16.39
C LEU A 75 -10.00 -7.08 -15.79
N GLY A 76 -10.79 -6.27 -16.51
CA GLY A 76 -12.15 -5.91 -16.11
C GLY A 76 -13.22 -6.94 -16.50
N ASP A 77 -12.89 -7.91 -17.34
CA ASP A 77 -13.86 -8.86 -17.89
C ASP A 77 -14.19 -9.97 -16.88
N ARG A 78 -15.43 -9.93 -16.36
CA ARG A 78 -15.94 -10.92 -15.40
C ARG A 78 -16.28 -12.26 -16.04
N HIS A 79 -16.37 -12.34 -17.37
CA HIS A 79 -16.67 -13.57 -18.09
C HIS A 79 -15.47 -14.51 -18.18
N VAL A 80 -14.25 -13.99 -18.05
CA VAL A 80 -13.03 -14.81 -17.96
C VAL A 80 -12.98 -15.49 -16.60
N GLN A 81 -13.21 -16.80 -16.58
CA GLN A 81 -13.26 -17.58 -15.34
C GLN A 81 -11.93 -17.55 -14.59
N THR A 82 -10.82 -17.85 -15.28
CA THR A 82 -9.46 -17.80 -14.70
C THR A 82 -8.43 -17.60 -15.80
N SER A 83 -7.44 -16.76 -15.54
CA SER A 83 -6.25 -16.55 -16.37
C SER A 83 -5.04 -16.24 -15.48
N THR A 84 -3.88 -15.99 -16.09
CA THR A 84 -2.65 -15.62 -15.37
C THR A 84 -1.95 -14.45 -16.04
N LEU A 85 -1.21 -13.64 -15.28
CA LEU A 85 -0.35 -12.60 -15.84
C LEU A 85 0.79 -13.22 -16.66
N HIS A 86 0.98 -12.72 -17.88
CA HIS A 86 2.02 -13.21 -18.80
C HIS A 86 3.41 -12.61 -18.54
N HIS A 87 3.46 -11.45 -17.89
CA HIS A 87 4.69 -10.70 -17.61
C HIS A 87 4.71 -10.25 -16.15
N ASP A 88 5.90 -9.93 -15.66
CA ASP A 88 6.07 -9.25 -14.39
C ASP A 88 5.57 -7.80 -14.53
N VAL A 89 4.61 -7.38 -13.71
CA VAL A 89 4.00 -6.04 -13.78
C VAL A 89 4.34 -5.26 -12.52
N PHE A 90 4.84 -4.04 -12.69
CA PHE A 90 5.10 -3.11 -11.61
C PHE A 90 3.85 -2.29 -11.31
N VAL A 91 3.40 -2.33 -10.06
CA VAL A 91 2.16 -1.68 -9.65
C VAL A 91 2.33 -0.88 -8.36
N GLN A 92 1.39 0.01 -8.15
CA GLN A 92 1.27 0.88 -6.98
C GLN A 92 -0.04 0.63 -6.26
N VAL A 93 -0.01 0.65 -4.93
CA VAL A 93 -1.19 0.52 -4.08
C VAL A 93 -1.92 1.87 -3.99
N LEU A 94 -3.19 1.89 -4.39
CA LEU A 94 -4.08 3.05 -4.25
C LEU A 94 -5.01 2.96 -3.04
N ASP A 95 -5.40 1.74 -2.68
CA ASP A 95 -6.31 1.48 -1.56
C ASP A 95 -6.01 0.11 -0.92
N LEU A 96 -6.29 -0.02 0.37
CA LEU A 96 -6.05 -1.21 1.17
C LEU A 96 -7.15 -1.36 2.21
N HIS A 97 -7.91 -2.44 2.14
CA HIS A 97 -9.01 -2.71 3.04
C HIS A 97 -8.88 -4.09 3.70
N ASP A 98 -9.10 -4.13 5.01
CA ASP A 98 -9.16 -5.37 5.77
C ASP A 98 -10.57 -5.95 5.63
N ILE A 99 -10.74 -6.99 4.83
CA ILE A 99 -12.05 -7.66 4.68
C ILE A 99 -12.27 -8.72 5.77
N GLY A 100 -11.28 -8.98 6.63
CA GLY A 100 -11.41 -9.91 7.76
C GLY A 100 -12.07 -9.29 8.99
N ARG A 101 -12.27 -7.96 9.01
CA ARG A 101 -12.91 -7.23 10.10
C ARG A 101 -14.18 -6.54 9.63
N SER A 102 -15.19 -6.49 10.50
CA SER A 102 -16.40 -5.74 10.18
C SER A 102 -16.10 -4.24 10.04
N THR A 103 -16.88 -3.57 9.21
CA THR A 103 -16.77 -2.11 9.03
C THR A 103 -16.97 -1.37 10.35
N GLY A 104 -17.87 -1.85 11.21
CA GLY A 104 -18.12 -1.29 12.54
C GLY A 104 -16.89 -1.39 13.45
N ASP A 105 -16.30 -2.59 13.58
CA ASP A 105 -15.08 -2.77 14.39
C ASP A 105 -13.93 -1.88 13.91
N GLN A 106 -13.83 -1.66 12.59
CA GLN A 106 -12.81 -0.76 12.04
C GLN A 106 -13.05 0.71 12.40
N ILE A 107 -14.32 1.16 12.42
CA ILE A 107 -14.68 2.52 12.84
C ILE A 107 -14.39 2.69 14.34
N ASP A 108 -14.82 1.75 15.17
CA ASP A 108 -14.60 1.79 16.62
C ASP A 108 -13.11 1.87 16.98
N LEU A 109 -12.25 1.17 16.23
CA LEU A 109 -10.80 1.24 16.39
C LEU A 109 -10.22 2.61 16.03
N LEU A 110 -10.71 3.22 14.94
CA LEU A 110 -10.29 4.58 14.54
C LEU A 110 -10.73 5.62 15.56
N GLU A 111 -11.94 5.50 16.09
CA GLU A 111 -12.46 6.39 17.14
C GLU A 111 -11.70 6.25 18.46
N ALA A 112 -11.38 5.00 18.85
CA ALA A 112 -10.55 4.74 20.03
C ALA A 112 -9.12 5.32 19.88
N GLU A 113 -8.52 5.18 18.69
CA GLU A 113 -7.22 5.77 18.39
C GLU A 113 -7.26 7.30 18.47
N ARG A 114 -8.29 7.95 17.89
CA ARG A 114 -8.49 9.40 18.02
C ARG A 114 -8.63 9.86 19.46
N LYS A 115 -9.28 9.05 20.30
CA LYS A 115 -9.51 9.35 21.73
C LYS A 115 -8.31 9.00 22.62
N GLY A 116 -7.25 8.42 22.06
CA GLY A 116 -6.07 7.97 22.83
C GLY A 116 -6.36 6.78 23.74
N GLU A 117 -7.43 6.04 23.46
CA GLU A 117 -7.85 4.87 24.24
C GLU A 117 -7.20 3.61 23.66
N THR A 118 -6.15 3.12 24.30
CA THR A 118 -5.59 1.81 23.96
C THR A 118 -6.26 0.76 24.83
N LYS A 119 -6.98 -0.17 24.20
CA LYS A 119 -7.58 -1.32 24.90
C LYS A 119 -6.52 -2.40 25.08
N LYS A 120 -6.08 -2.66 26.32
CA LYS A 120 -5.28 -3.85 26.66
C LYS A 120 -6.23 -4.90 27.25
N GLY A 121 -6.74 -5.80 26.41
CA GLY A 121 -7.72 -6.80 26.82
C GLY A 121 -9.13 -6.23 26.99
N ARG A 122 -9.78 -6.52 28.13
CA ARG A 122 -11.16 -6.06 28.45
C ARG A 122 -11.20 -4.68 29.13
N GLU A 123 -10.04 -4.05 29.31
CA GLU A 123 -9.89 -2.80 30.06
C GLU A 123 -9.48 -1.65 29.13
N ILE A 124 -10.15 -0.50 29.30
CA ILE A 124 -9.91 0.72 28.52
C ILE A 124 -8.91 1.58 29.30
N ILE A 125 -7.69 1.72 28.79
CA ILE A 125 -6.68 2.60 29.39
C ILE A 125 -6.75 3.95 28.67
N ARG A 126 -7.16 5.00 29.40
CA ARG A 126 -7.17 6.39 28.92
C ARG A 126 -5.83 7.03 29.27
N ILE A 127 -5.05 7.39 28.27
CA ILE A 127 -3.81 8.14 28.48
C ILE A 127 -4.21 9.61 28.65
N VAL A 128 -4.17 10.10 29.89
CA VAL A 128 -4.31 11.54 30.18
C VAL A 128 -2.94 12.18 29.96
N PRO A 129 -2.80 13.18 29.08
CA PRO A 129 -1.58 13.97 29.01
C PRO A 129 -1.60 14.94 30.20
N ASP A 130 -0.90 14.59 31.28
CA ASP A 130 -0.73 15.51 32.39
C ASP A 130 0.45 16.46 32.12
N ALA A 131 0.22 17.72 32.49
CA ALA A 131 1.11 18.84 32.25
C ALA A 131 2.35 18.80 33.18
N GLU A 132 3.46 19.33 32.66
CA GLU A 132 4.52 20.07 33.38
C GLU A 132 5.16 19.42 34.63
N GLN A 133 6.31 18.79 34.40
CA GLN A 133 7.63 19.14 34.99
C GLN A 133 7.81 19.16 36.53
N GLU A 134 8.56 18.17 37.06
CA GLU A 134 9.78 18.31 37.90
C GLU A 134 10.36 16.92 38.30
N PRO A 135 11.68 16.79 38.60
CA PRO A 135 12.41 15.52 38.54
C PRO A 135 12.82 14.98 39.93
N ALA A 136 12.66 13.67 40.19
CA ALA A 136 13.47 12.99 41.23
C ALA A 136 13.48 11.46 41.13
N THR A 137 14.70 10.95 40.93
CA THR A 137 15.34 9.75 41.51
C THR A 137 14.85 8.33 41.18
N ALA A 138 15.83 7.60 40.64
CA ALA A 138 15.90 6.18 40.33
C ALA A 138 15.42 5.23 41.45
N ALA A 139 14.59 4.26 41.05
CA ALA A 139 14.54 2.94 41.66
C ALA A 139 14.46 1.87 40.56
N THR A 140 15.51 1.07 40.51
CA THR A 140 15.75 -0.04 39.61
C THR A 140 14.74 -1.16 39.86
N GLN A 141 13.77 -1.35 38.98
CA GLN A 141 13.08 -2.63 38.81
C GLN A 141 12.94 -2.93 37.32
N SER A 142 13.98 -3.58 36.81
CA SER A 142 13.93 -4.40 35.60
C SER A 142 12.98 -5.57 35.86
N LEU A 143 11.75 -5.43 35.38
CA LEU A 143 10.85 -6.54 35.16
C LEU A 143 10.45 -6.49 33.69
N ASP A 144 10.83 -7.56 33.01
CA ASP A 144 10.64 -7.82 31.60
C ASP A 144 9.35 -7.21 31.07
N ALA A 145 9.50 -6.27 30.15
CA ALA A 145 8.42 -5.90 29.26
C ALA A 145 8.04 -7.16 28.47
N PRO A 146 6.85 -7.75 28.61
CA PRO A 146 6.29 -8.41 27.47
C PRO A 146 5.96 -7.26 26.52
N THR A 147 6.81 -7.03 25.52
CA THR A 147 6.42 -6.41 24.26
C THR A 147 5.26 -7.25 23.72
N THR A 148 4.07 -6.96 24.23
CA THR A 148 2.92 -7.82 24.09
C THR A 148 2.47 -7.68 22.65
N ASP A 149 2.79 -8.74 21.90
CA ASP A 149 2.19 -9.16 20.65
C ASP A 149 2.26 -8.18 19.47
N GLN A 150 3.25 -8.48 18.63
CA GLN A 150 3.14 -8.51 17.17
C GLN A 150 1.84 -9.21 16.67
N LYS A 151 0.67 -8.61 16.90
CA LYS A 151 -0.64 -9.05 16.38
C LYS A 151 -1.37 -7.93 15.63
N LYS A 152 -0.65 -7.18 14.79
CA LYS A 152 -1.28 -6.33 13.76
C LYS A 152 -1.06 -6.90 12.36
N GLU A 153 -1.55 -8.10 12.14
CA GLU A 153 -1.70 -8.66 10.80
C GLU A 153 -2.95 -9.55 10.78
N LYS A 154 -4.17 -8.99 10.64
CA LYS A 154 -5.33 -9.90 10.46
C LYS A 154 -6.45 -9.38 9.60
N GLY A 155 -6.48 -9.99 8.42
CA GLY A 155 -7.57 -10.28 7.53
C GLY A 155 -6.96 -10.53 6.16
N PRO A 156 -7.55 -11.35 5.28
CA PRO A 156 -7.20 -11.23 3.89
C PRO A 156 -7.42 -9.76 3.49
N PHE A 157 -6.45 -9.16 2.83
CA PHE A 157 -6.57 -7.78 2.39
C PHE A 157 -7.15 -7.70 0.99
N ARG A 158 -8.03 -6.72 0.79
CA ARG A 158 -8.48 -6.25 -0.51
C ARG A 158 -7.65 -5.02 -0.87
N LEU A 159 -7.00 -5.03 -2.04
CA LEU A 159 -6.20 -3.92 -2.53
C LEU A 159 -6.78 -3.38 -3.84
N VAL A 160 -6.62 -2.07 -4.05
CA VAL A 160 -6.74 -1.46 -5.37
C VAL A 160 -5.33 -1.14 -5.85
N LEU A 161 -4.94 -1.72 -6.98
CA LEU A 161 -3.62 -1.58 -7.57
C LEU A 161 -3.71 -0.76 -8.86
N GLN A 162 -2.64 -0.06 -9.19
CA GLN A 162 -2.53 0.71 -10.44
C GLN A 162 -1.19 0.44 -11.12
N ASP A 163 -1.20 0.23 -12.44
CA ASP A 163 0.03 0.13 -13.24
C ASP A 163 0.53 1.51 -13.72
N SER A 164 1.67 1.52 -14.43
CA SER A 164 2.23 2.76 -14.96
C SER A 164 1.48 3.35 -16.16
N LYS A 165 0.47 2.65 -16.68
CA LYS A 165 -0.41 3.12 -17.76
C LYS A 165 -1.71 3.69 -17.20
N GLY A 166 -1.85 3.72 -15.87
CA GLY A 166 -3.03 4.20 -15.17
C GLY A 166 -4.15 3.16 -15.01
N ASN A 167 -3.97 1.93 -15.53
CA ASN A 167 -4.96 0.86 -15.41
C ASN A 167 -5.07 0.44 -13.94
N ARG A 168 -6.31 0.28 -13.47
CA ARG A 168 -6.61 -0.11 -12.09
C ARG A 168 -7.11 -1.54 -12.03
N ALA A 169 -6.70 -2.25 -10.99
CA ALA A 169 -7.08 -3.63 -10.74
C ALA A 169 -7.50 -3.82 -9.30
N LEU A 170 -8.50 -4.67 -9.08
CA LEU A 170 -8.82 -5.15 -7.76
C LEU A 170 -8.02 -6.41 -7.45
N ALA A 171 -7.48 -6.50 -6.24
CA ALA A 171 -6.70 -7.64 -5.80
C ALA A 171 -7.14 -8.13 -4.42
N TYR A 172 -7.07 -9.44 -4.22
CA TYR A 172 -7.37 -10.09 -2.96
C TYR A 172 -6.20 -10.96 -2.51
N GLU A 173 -5.84 -10.82 -1.24
CA GLU A 173 -4.90 -11.72 -0.59
C GLU A 173 -5.56 -13.08 -0.33
N ILE A 174 -5.24 -14.06 -1.18
CA ILE A 174 -5.75 -15.43 -1.04
C ILE A 174 -4.84 -16.26 -0.14
N LYS A 175 -3.54 -15.96 -0.13
CA LYS A 175 -2.56 -16.51 0.81
C LYS A 175 -1.81 -15.36 1.47
N ARG A 176 -1.45 -15.53 2.75
CA ARG A 176 -0.83 -14.49 3.55
C ARG A 176 0.47 -13.98 2.91
N VAL A 177 0.49 -12.72 2.46
CA VAL A 177 1.68 -12.04 1.96
C VAL A 177 2.23 -11.15 3.06
N ASN A 178 3.47 -11.41 3.48
CA ASN A 178 4.16 -10.64 4.51
C ASN A 178 4.19 -9.16 4.15
N ASN A 179 4.09 -8.28 5.14
CA ASN A 179 4.12 -6.83 4.98
C ASN A 179 2.93 -6.22 4.22
N ILE A 180 1.85 -6.98 3.98
CA ILE A 180 0.54 -6.41 3.64
C ILE A 180 -0.25 -6.20 4.92
N GLY A 181 -0.55 -4.95 5.25
CA GLY A 181 -1.38 -4.62 6.41
C GLY A 181 -1.45 -3.12 6.72
N TYR A 182 -2.34 -2.75 7.64
CA TYR A 182 -2.60 -1.38 8.08
C TYR A 182 -2.88 -1.38 9.60
N PRO A 183 -2.61 -0.31 10.38
CA PRO A 183 -2.15 1.05 10.03
C PRO A 183 -0.68 1.27 9.70
N SER A 184 0.20 0.39 10.17
CA SER A 184 1.64 0.67 10.20
C SER A 184 2.46 -0.20 9.25
N THR A 185 1.85 -1.20 8.62
CA THR A 185 2.60 -2.21 7.83
C THR A 185 2.81 -1.79 6.38
N MET A 186 1.79 -1.22 5.73
CA MET A 186 1.82 -0.78 4.33
C MET A 186 1.23 0.63 4.21
N SER A 187 1.95 1.49 3.48
CA SER A 187 1.51 2.84 3.15
C SER A 187 0.86 2.88 1.76
N ILE A 188 -0.03 3.85 1.54
CA ILE A 188 -0.57 4.12 0.20
C ILE A 188 0.53 4.72 -0.68
N GLY A 189 0.52 4.32 -1.95
CA GLY A 189 1.60 4.58 -2.89
C GLY A 189 2.74 3.55 -2.83
N CYS A 190 2.65 2.54 -1.96
CA CYS A 190 3.60 1.42 -1.90
C CYS A 190 3.71 0.71 -3.27
N LYS A 191 4.93 0.34 -3.64
CA LYS A 191 5.29 -0.28 -4.92
C LYS A 191 5.47 -1.79 -4.77
N LEU A 192 4.92 -2.52 -5.74
CA LEU A 192 4.86 -3.97 -5.76
C LEU A 192 5.24 -4.51 -7.14
N TRP A 193 5.88 -5.67 -7.17
CA TRP A 193 5.96 -6.54 -8.33
C TRP A 193 4.85 -7.60 -8.26
N LEU A 194 4.04 -7.68 -9.31
CA LEU A 194 3.24 -8.84 -9.60
C LEU A 194 4.03 -9.72 -10.56
N ARG A 195 4.43 -10.92 -10.14
CA ARG A 195 5.21 -11.83 -10.97
C ARG A 195 4.33 -12.48 -12.03
N LYS A 196 4.95 -12.84 -13.16
CA LYS A 196 4.36 -13.73 -14.16
C LYS A 196 3.78 -14.98 -13.48
N GLY A 197 2.62 -15.43 -13.93
CA GLY A 197 1.88 -16.52 -13.31
C GLY A 197 0.97 -16.09 -12.15
N CYS A 198 0.95 -14.81 -11.74
CA CYS A 198 -0.07 -14.30 -10.82
C CYS A 198 -1.47 -14.57 -11.41
N LYS A 199 -2.34 -15.21 -10.62
CA LYS A 199 -3.66 -15.63 -11.07
C LYS A 199 -4.62 -14.47 -11.12
N VAL A 200 -5.47 -14.48 -12.13
CA VAL A 200 -6.60 -13.58 -12.30
C VAL A 200 -7.85 -14.43 -12.36
N ALA A 201 -8.88 -14.10 -11.60
CA ALA A 201 -10.17 -14.78 -11.69
C ALA A 201 -11.29 -13.75 -11.69
N ARG A 202 -12.22 -13.83 -12.65
CA ARG A 202 -13.35 -12.88 -12.77
C ARG A 202 -12.93 -11.39 -12.66
N GLY A 203 -11.79 -11.08 -13.26
CA GLY A 203 -11.22 -9.73 -13.26
C GLY A 203 -10.59 -9.25 -11.94
N VAL A 204 -10.29 -10.15 -11.00
CA VAL A 204 -9.55 -9.83 -9.78
C VAL A 204 -8.21 -10.57 -9.71
N LEU A 205 -7.18 -9.88 -9.23
CA LEU A 205 -5.86 -10.45 -8.98
C LEU A 205 -5.86 -11.25 -7.67
N LEU A 206 -5.36 -12.47 -7.71
CA LEU A 206 -5.26 -13.35 -6.56
C LEU A 206 -3.81 -13.33 -6.05
N LEU A 207 -3.59 -12.60 -4.96
CA LEU A 207 -2.27 -12.38 -4.40
C LEU A 207 -1.84 -13.59 -3.55
N GLU A 208 -0.64 -14.09 -3.85
CA GLU A 208 0.03 -15.15 -3.11
C GLU A 208 1.50 -14.74 -2.88
N PRO A 209 2.18 -15.24 -1.82
CA PRO A 209 3.57 -14.85 -1.50
C PRO A 209 4.57 -15.11 -2.62
N THR A 210 4.31 -16.13 -3.44
CA THR A 210 5.19 -16.52 -4.54
C THR A 210 5.06 -15.60 -5.76
N THR A 211 3.96 -14.87 -5.86
CA THR A 211 3.64 -14.02 -7.03
C THR A 211 3.67 -12.53 -6.71
N VAL A 212 3.96 -12.14 -5.47
CA VAL A 212 4.01 -10.74 -5.03
C VAL A 212 5.37 -10.43 -4.40
N GLY A 213 6.07 -9.44 -4.97
CA GLY A 213 7.29 -8.86 -4.39
C GLY A 213 7.04 -7.45 -3.89
N ILE A 214 7.08 -7.21 -2.58
CA ILE A 214 6.90 -5.87 -2.01
C ILE A 214 8.22 -5.12 -2.04
N ILE A 215 8.23 -3.92 -2.62
CA ILE A 215 9.41 -3.04 -2.62
C ILE A 215 9.28 -1.95 -1.54
N GLY A 216 8.05 -1.55 -1.23
CA GLY A 216 7.76 -0.53 -0.23
C GLY A 216 7.53 0.85 -0.86
N GLY A 217 7.83 1.90 -0.11
CA GLY A 217 7.55 3.27 -0.55
C GLY A 217 6.20 3.78 -0.07
N ARG A 218 6.01 5.09 -0.24
CA ARG A 218 4.86 5.86 0.24
C ARG A 218 4.77 7.14 -0.57
N ILE A 219 3.56 7.50 -0.98
CA ILE A 219 3.31 8.82 -1.56
C ILE A 219 2.60 9.64 -0.49
N GLU A 220 3.31 10.61 0.09
CA GLU A 220 2.88 11.33 1.28
C GLU A 220 1.50 11.98 1.15
N THR A 221 1.23 12.59 0.01
CA THR A 221 -0.07 13.24 -0.26
C THR A 221 -1.20 12.22 -0.29
N MET A 222 -1.04 11.13 -1.05
CA MET A 222 -2.04 10.07 -1.18
C MET A 222 -2.27 9.33 0.14
N ASP A 223 -1.21 9.03 0.88
CA ASP A 223 -1.28 8.31 2.15
C ASP A 223 -1.94 9.16 3.25
N ARG A 224 -1.67 10.47 3.26
CA ARG A 224 -2.36 11.41 4.15
C ARG A 224 -3.84 11.53 3.79
N GLU A 225 -4.16 11.80 2.53
CA GLU A 225 -5.55 11.95 2.06
C GLU A 225 -6.37 10.69 2.33
N TRP A 226 -5.78 9.52 2.04
CA TRP A 226 -6.43 8.25 2.28
C TRP A 226 -6.70 8.02 3.77
N ARG A 227 -5.75 8.33 4.67
CA ARG A 227 -5.99 8.22 6.12
C ARG A 227 -7.11 9.13 6.60
N THR A 228 -7.12 10.38 6.15
CA THR A 228 -8.15 11.35 6.55
C THR A 228 -9.55 10.91 6.08
N GLN A 229 -9.66 10.40 4.86
CA GLN A 229 -10.94 10.02 4.27
C GLN A 229 -11.40 8.61 4.64
N ARG A 230 -10.54 7.79 5.26
CA ARG A 230 -10.83 6.38 5.52
C ARG A 230 -12.09 6.18 6.34
N GLU A 231 -12.21 6.93 7.43
CA GLU A 231 -13.35 6.81 8.35
C GLU A 231 -14.67 7.14 7.66
N ASP A 232 -14.69 8.22 6.87
CA ASP A 232 -15.86 8.62 6.11
C ASP A 232 -16.26 7.53 5.10
N ARG A 233 -15.29 6.95 4.38
CA ARG A 233 -15.54 5.83 3.46
C ARG A 233 -16.13 4.61 4.16
N LEU A 234 -15.63 4.28 5.36
CA LEU A 234 -16.17 3.18 6.17
C LEU A 234 -17.62 3.48 6.58
N ARG A 235 -17.91 4.69 7.07
CA ARG A 235 -19.27 5.09 7.45
C ARG A 235 -20.23 5.08 6.26
N SER A 236 -19.82 5.64 5.13
CA SER A 236 -20.61 5.61 3.89
C SER A 236 -20.87 4.18 3.41
N SER A 237 -19.88 3.29 3.49
CA SER A 237 -20.06 1.88 3.15
C SER A 237 -21.07 1.20 4.07
N LEU A 238 -21.06 1.52 5.37
CA LEU A 238 -21.99 0.97 6.35
C LEU A 238 -23.42 1.47 6.09
N GLN A 239 -23.59 2.76 5.79
CA GLN A 239 -24.89 3.33 5.41
C GLN A 239 -25.45 2.69 4.15
N GLY A 240 -24.63 2.53 3.10
CA GLY A 240 -25.05 1.87 1.86
C GLY A 240 -25.51 0.43 2.08
N LEU A 241 -24.82 -0.32 2.94
CA LEU A 241 -25.23 -1.69 3.29
C LEU A 241 -26.59 -1.73 4.00
N LYS A 242 -26.88 -0.77 4.88
CA LYS A 242 -28.18 -0.66 5.55
C LYS A 242 -29.31 -0.37 4.56
N THR A 243 -29.08 0.51 3.59
CA THR A 243 -30.06 0.81 2.54
C THR A 243 -30.37 -0.44 1.71
N VAL A 244 -29.35 -1.17 1.26
CA VAL A 244 -29.54 -2.40 0.48
C VAL A 244 -30.29 -3.46 1.29
N ALA A 245 -29.99 -3.61 2.58
CA ALA A 245 -30.70 -4.55 3.45
C ALA A 245 -32.21 -4.21 3.57
N GLN A 246 -32.54 -2.93 3.76
CA GLN A 246 -33.93 -2.46 3.81
C GLN A 246 -34.67 -2.67 2.49
N GLU A 247 -34.01 -2.47 1.35
CA GLU A 247 -34.60 -2.76 0.04
C GLU A 247 -34.91 -4.25 -0.15
N VAL A 248 -34.00 -5.14 0.27
CA VAL A 248 -34.22 -6.59 0.20
C VAL A 248 -35.37 -7.04 1.11
N GLU A 249 -35.46 -6.50 2.33
CA GLU A 249 -36.59 -6.78 3.23
C GLU A 249 -37.92 -6.26 2.65
N ASN A 250 -37.94 -5.06 2.07
CA ASN A 250 -39.14 -4.49 1.44
C ASN A 250 -39.60 -5.27 0.20
N VAL A 251 -38.67 -5.86 -0.56
CA VAL A 251 -39.00 -6.73 -1.70
C VAL A 251 -39.52 -8.09 -1.22
N SER A 252 -38.92 -8.66 -0.17
CA SER A 252 -39.36 -9.94 0.39
C SER A 252 -40.71 -9.85 1.11
N GLY A 253 -41.03 -8.71 1.73
CA GLY A 253 -42.31 -8.48 2.42
C GLY A 253 -43.49 -8.18 1.48
N ARG A 254 -43.25 -7.90 0.19
CA ARG A 254 -44.30 -7.69 -0.82
C ARG A 254 -44.73 -8.97 -1.56
N GLN A 255 -44.05 -10.10 -1.31
CA GLN A 255 -44.38 -11.40 -1.92
C GLN A 255 -45.16 -12.33 -0.97
N GLN A 256 -45.62 -11.82 0.19
CA GLN A 256 -46.52 -12.52 1.11
C GLN A 256 -47.91 -11.92 1.09
#